data_AF-A0A7C3Q9Y3-F1
#
_entry.id   AF-A0A7C3Q9Y3-F1
#
_cell.length_a   1.000
_cell.length_b   1.000
_cell.length_c   1.000
_cell.angle_alpha   90.00
_cell.angle_beta   90.00
_cell.angle_gamma   90.00
#
_symmetry.space_group_name_H-M   'P 1'
#
loop_
_entity.id
_entity.type
_entity.pdbx_description
1 polymer ?
#
loop_
_entity_poly.entity_id
_entity_poly.type
_entity_poly.pdbx_seq_one_letter_code
_entity_poly.pdbx_strand_id
1 'polypeptide(L)'
;MRKAFTMIEIIFVITIIGLLAGVALPKLMANRDNTMASICANEVGQIIHEIANAYTQNGYNDFKNLTIRDISNVKTQVSTIDHGIFETRTTKVNITGVTYYCNGEAIVKLVGQRSGEDYNLTIEDKMPLNPDAFQTKQKLIDQNILVNNGFKNYKL
;
A
#
# COMPACT_ATOMS: atom_id res chain seq x y z
N MET A 1 35.12 11.79 44.90
CA MET A 1 35.62 10.48 44.39
C MET A 1 34.76 10.11 43.20
N ARG A 2 35.33 9.91 42.00
CA ARG A 2 34.57 9.44 40.83
C ARG A 2 34.49 7.91 40.90
N LYS A 3 33.29 7.34 41.04
CA LYS A 3 33.09 5.89 40.95
C LYS A 3 33.12 5.51 39.48
N ALA A 4 34.13 4.74 39.07
CA ALA A 4 34.11 4.05 37.79
C ALA A 4 33.23 2.79 37.93
N PHE A 5 32.47 2.46 36.87
CA PHE A 5 31.77 1.18 36.79
C PHE A 5 32.78 0.04 36.82
N THR A 6 32.42 -1.05 37.49
CA THR A 6 33.23 -2.26 37.58
C THR A 6 33.26 -2.97 36.23
N MET A 7 34.34 -3.69 35.93
CA MET A 7 34.42 -4.48 34.70
C MET A 7 33.30 -5.52 34.58
N ILE A 8 32.85 -6.08 35.71
CA ILE A 8 31.77 -7.07 35.73
C ILE A 8 30.41 -6.45 35.36
N GLU A 9 30.13 -5.21 35.78
CA GLU A 9 28.90 -4.50 35.39
C GLU A 9 28.85 -4.26 33.88
N ILE A 10 30.00 -3.93 33.27
CA ILE A 10 30.08 -3.68 31.83
C ILE A 10 29.85 -4.98 31.02
N ILE A 11 30.46 -6.10 31.43
CA ILE A 11 30.26 -7.39 30.76
C ILE A 11 28.80 -7.85 30.88
N PHE A 12 28.20 -7.70 32.06
CA PHE A 12 26.81 -8.09 32.29
C PHE A 12 25.84 -7.31 31.40
N VAL A 13 26.04 -5.99 31.28
CA VAL A 13 25.20 -5.15 30.40
C VAL A 13 25.34 -5.56 28.93
N ILE A 14 26.56 -5.79 28.44
CA ILE A 14 26.78 -6.16 27.03
C ILE A 14 26.17 -7.54 26.73
N THR A 15 26.33 -8.51 27.63
CA THR A 15 25.76 -9.86 27.42
C THR A 15 24.23 -9.84 27.40
N ILE A 16 23.59 -9.06 28.28
CA ILE A 16 22.13 -8.89 28.27
C ILE A 16 21.67 -8.21 26.98
N ILE A 17 22.30 -7.09 26.58
CA ILE A 17 21.96 -6.39 25.33
C ILE A 17 22.16 -7.32 24.13
N GLY A 18 23.24 -8.12 24.10
CA GLY A 18 23.51 -9.08 23.03
C GLY A 18 22.42 -10.14 22.90
N LEU A 19 22.00 -10.75 24.02
CA LEU A 19 20.95 -11.77 24.02
C LEU A 19 19.58 -11.18 23.64
N LEU A 20 19.23 -10.01 24.18
CA LEU A 20 17.98 -9.33 23.86
C LEU A 20 17.95 -8.88 22.40
N ALA A 21 19.05 -8.31 21.88
CA ALA A 21 19.15 -7.87 20.49
C ALA A 21 18.99 -9.04 19.50
N GLY A 22 19.55 -10.21 19.82
CA GLY A 22 19.43 -11.41 18.98
C GLY A 22 17.99 -11.86 18.75
N VAL A 23 17.10 -11.69 19.73
CA VAL A 23 15.68 -12.04 19.61
C VAL A 23 14.82 -10.86 19.17
N ALA A 24 15.13 -9.66 19.65
CA ALA A 24 14.32 -8.47 19.40
C ALA A 24 14.47 -7.94 17.96
N LEU A 25 15.69 -7.98 17.38
CA LEU A 25 15.93 -7.41 16.06
C LEU A 25 15.16 -8.15 14.94
N PRO A 26 15.21 -9.48 14.82
CA PRO A 26 14.48 -10.19 13.76
C PRO A 26 12.97 -10.00 13.89
N LYS A 27 12.46 -10.03 15.13
CA LYS A 27 11.03 -9.82 15.41
C LYS A 27 10.58 -8.41 15.06
N LEU A 28 11.41 -7.40 15.31
CA LEU A 28 11.11 -6.02 14.97
C LEU A 28 11.07 -5.83 13.45
N MET A 29 12.01 -6.43 12.71
CA MET A 29 12.00 -6.40 11.24
C MET A 29 10.72 -7.00 10.67
N ALA A 30 10.41 -8.25 11.03
CA ALA A 30 9.20 -8.92 10.56
C ALA A 30 7.90 -8.16 10.92
N ASN A 31 7.85 -7.52 12.09
CA ASN A 31 6.68 -6.73 12.48
C ASN A 31 6.55 -5.43 11.66
N ARG A 32 7.66 -4.80 11.29
CA ARG A 32 7.63 -3.60 10.44
C ARG A 32 7.10 -3.94 9.05
N ASP A 33 7.58 -5.02 8.44
CA ASP A 33 7.14 -5.44 7.10
C ASP A 33 5.65 -5.81 7.09
N ASN A 34 5.19 -6.55 8.10
CA ASN A 34 3.78 -6.86 8.28
C ASN A 34 2.92 -5.61 8.48
N THR A 35 3.40 -4.64 9.25
CA THR A 35 2.67 -3.38 9.49
C THR A 35 2.56 -2.60 8.18
N MET A 36 3.65 -2.53 7.43
CA MET A 36 3.71 -1.86 6.13
C MET A 36 2.71 -2.46 5.13
N ALA A 37 2.71 -3.79 5.00
CA ALA A 37 1.73 -4.51 4.17
C ALA A 37 0.28 -4.20 4.59
N SER A 38 0.02 -3.99 5.89
CA SER A 38 -1.31 -3.61 6.39
C SER A 38 -1.71 -2.20 6.00
N ILE A 39 -0.79 -1.26 6.12
CA ILE A 39 -1.01 0.14 5.75
C ILE A 39 -1.34 0.21 4.26
N CYS A 40 -0.51 -0.44 3.44
CA CYS A 40 -0.71 -0.47 1.99
C CYS A 40 -2.05 -1.09 1.60
N ALA A 41 -2.43 -2.21 2.21
CA ALA A 41 -3.72 -2.85 1.93
C ALA A 41 -4.91 -1.94 2.31
N ASN A 42 -4.84 -1.29 3.48
CA ASN A 42 -5.86 -0.34 3.92
C ASN A 42 -5.98 0.88 3.00
N GLU A 43 -4.85 1.45 2.57
CA GLU A 43 -4.84 2.59 1.64
C GLU A 43 -5.44 2.22 0.28
N VAL A 44 -5.14 1.03 -0.26
CA VAL A 44 -5.78 0.54 -1.49
C VAL A 44 -7.30 0.42 -1.31
N GLY A 45 -7.75 -0.14 -0.19
CA GLY A 45 -9.18 -0.20 0.14
C GLY A 45 -9.81 1.19 0.20
N GLN A 46 -9.15 2.15 0.85
CA GLN A 46 -9.58 3.53 0.93
C GLN A 46 -9.72 4.17 -0.46
N ILE A 47 -8.74 3.99 -1.34
CA ILE A 47 -8.77 4.52 -2.71
C ILE A 47 -9.97 3.95 -3.49
N ILE A 48 -10.29 2.67 -3.34
CA ILE A 48 -11.46 2.06 -4.00
C ILE A 48 -12.75 2.74 -3.52
N HIS A 49 -12.89 2.97 -2.22
CA HIS A 49 -14.05 3.67 -1.66
C HIS A 49 -14.13 5.13 -2.12
N GLU A 50 -13.00 5.84 -2.19
CA GLU A 50 -12.92 7.22 -2.65
C GLU A 50 -13.29 7.34 -4.13
N ILE A 51 -12.82 6.41 -4.98
CA ILE A 51 -13.20 6.33 -6.39
C ILE A 51 -14.70 6.07 -6.54
N ALA A 52 -15.25 5.11 -5.78
CA ALA A 52 -16.68 4.80 -5.81
C ALA A 52 -17.55 5.99 -5.37
N ASN A 53 -17.14 6.68 -4.31
CA ASN A 53 -17.81 7.87 -3.81
C ASN A 53 -17.73 9.03 -4.82
N ALA A 54 -16.57 9.25 -5.43
CA ALA A 54 -16.41 10.28 -6.45
C ALA A 54 -17.26 9.99 -7.69
N TYR A 55 -17.42 8.72 -8.08
CA TYR A 55 -18.27 8.31 -9.19
C TYR A 55 -19.76 8.55 -8.90
N THR A 56 -20.22 8.16 -7.71
CA THR A 56 -21.62 8.32 -7.28
C THR A 56 -22.00 9.79 -7.06
N GLN A 57 -21.08 10.63 -6.57
CA GLN A 57 -21.35 12.06 -6.34
C GLN A 57 -21.39 12.89 -7.63
N ASN A 58 -20.49 12.62 -8.58
CA ASN A 58 -20.32 13.47 -9.77
C ASN A 58 -20.96 12.86 -11.04
N GLY A 59 -21.27 11.57 -11.03
CA GLY A 59 -21.66 10.84 -12.23
C GLY A 59 -20.53 10.72 -13.26
N TYR A 60 -20.72 9.88 -14.28
CA TYR A 60 -19.64 9.54 -15.21
C TYR A 60 -19.02 10.73 -15.97
N ASN A 61 -19.85 11.70 -16.39
CA ASN A 61 -19.40 12.76 -17.30
C ASN A 61 -18.39 13.71 -16.66
N ASP A 62 -18.54 13.94 -15.36
CA ASP A 62 -17.60 14.75 -14.59
C ASP A 62 -16.48 13.88 -14.04
N PHE A 63 -16.82 12.69 -13.53
CA PHE A 63 -15.85 11.73 -12.99
C PHE A 63 -14.74 11.38 -13.99
N LYS A 64 -15.05 11.17 -15.28
CA LYS A 64 -14.04 10.82 -16.31
C LYS A 64 -12.95 11.88 -16.47
N ASN A 65 -13.19 13.10 -16.01
CA ASN A 65 -12.26 14.22 -16.12
C ASN A 65 -11.45 14.47 -14.84
N LEU A 66 -11.88 13.94 -13.70
CA LEU A 66 -11.18 14.06 -12.43
C LEU A 66 -9.87 13.28 -12.44
N THR A 67 -8.83 13.85 -11.84
CA THR A 67 -7.57 13.16 -11.61
C THR A 67 -7.60 12.44 -10.27
N ILE A 68 -6.70 11.46 -10.09
CA ILE A 68 -6.62 10.74 -8.81
C ILE A 68 -6.32 11.69 -7.63
N ARG A 69 -5.57 12.76 -7.86
CA ARG A 69 -5.33 13.84 -6.88
C ARG A 69 -6.59 14.57 -6.42
N ASP A 70 -7.60 14.66 -7.28
CA ASP A 70 -8.85 15.38 -6.97
C ASP A 70 -9.82 14.51 -6.16
N ILE A 71 -9.60 13.19 -6.12
CA ILE A 71 -10.50 12.22 -5.48
C ILE A 71 -9.88 11.50 -4.28
N SER A 72 -8.56 11.33 -4.26
CA SER A 72 -7.85 10.50 -3.28
C SER A 72 -7.29 11.31 -2.12
N ASN A 73 -7.47 10.82 -0.89
CA ASN A 73 -6.78 11.36 0.29
C ASN A 73 -5.46 10.62 0.60
N VAL A 74 -5.20 9.50 -0.09
CA VAL A 74 -3.93 8.79 0.00
C VAL A 74 -2.82 9.59 -0.67
N LYS A 75 -1.58 9.47 -0.16
CA LYS A 75 -0.39 10.17 -0.63
C LYS A 75 -0.22 10.01 -2.15
N THR A 76 -0.23 11.12 -2.87
CA THR A 76 0.03 11.17 -4.32
C THR A 76 1.30 11.98 -4.62
N GLN A 77 2.21 11.45 -5.45
CA GLN A 77 3.46 12.13 -5.82
C GLN A 77 3.90 11.82 -7.25
N VAL A 78 4.69 12.72 -7.84
CA VAL A 78 5.23 12.64 -9.21
C VAL A 78 6.65 12.04 -9.25
N SER A 79 7.22 11.68 -8.09
CA SER A 79 8.59 11.14 -7.95
C SER A 79 8.59 9.84 -7.14
N THR A 80 9.78 9.27 -6.89
CA THR A 80 9.94 8.03 -6.09
C THR A 80 9.17 8.08 -4.78
N ILE A 81 8.29 7.10 -4.59
CA ILE A 81 7.50 6.92 -3.38
C ILE A 81 7.86 5.61 -2.72
N ASP A 82 7.98 5.66 -1.39
CA ASP A 82 8.02 4.47 -0.55
C ASP A 82 6.66 3.75 -0.61
N HIS A 83 5.56 4.48 -0.37
CA HIS A 83 4.20 3.99 -0.60
C HIS A 83 3.26 5.12 -1.04
N GLY A 84 2.15 4.73 -1.66
CA GLY A 84 1.12 5.65 -2.16
C GLY A 84 0.88 5.52 -3.66
N ILE A 85 0.33 6.57 -4.26
CA ILE A 85 0.02 6.61 -5.68
C ILE A 85 1.11 7.39 -6.41
N PHE A 86 1.68 6.78 -7.44
CA PHE A 86 2.47 7.53 -8.42
C PHE A 86 1.52 8.17 -9.43
N GLU A 87 1.57 9.49 -9.54
CA GLU A 87 0.72 10.23 -10.45
C GLU A 87 1.50 11.24 -11.29
N THR A 88 1.08 11.40 -12.53
CA THR A 88 1.31 12.59 -13.35
C THR A 88 0.05 13.46 -13.36
N ARG A 89 0.15 14.72 -13.80
CA ARG A 89 -0.98 15.66 -13.92
C ARG A 89 -2.17 15.16 -14.75
N THR A 90 -2.03 14.04 -15.46
CA THR A 90 -3.06 13.43 -16.32
C THR A 90 -3.52 12.06 -15.82
N THR A 91 -3.14 11.66 -14.61
CA THR A 91 -3.47 10.33 -14.07
C THR A 91 -4.94 10.28 -13.70
N LYS A 92 -5.71 9.57 -14.54
CA LYS A 92 -7.14 9.37 -14.40
C LYS A 92 -7.44 7.89 -14.30
N VAL A 93 -8.44 7.54 -13.49
CA VAL A 93 -8.88 6.15 -13.28
C VAL A 93 -9.31 5.49 -14.61
N ASN A 94 -10.00 6.23 -15.49
CA ASN A 94 -10.63 5.70 -16.70
C ASN A 94 -9.72 5.63 -17.95
N ILE A 95 -8.52 6.22 -17.92
CA ILE A 95 -7.66 6.31 -19.11
C ILE A 95 -6.31 5.67 -18.83
N THR A 96 -5.57 6.22 -17.88
CA THR A 96 -4.21 5.78 -17.54
C THR A 96 -4.25 4.59 -16.58
N GLY A 97 -5.29 4.57 -15.72
CA GLY A 97 -5.31 3.77 -14.52
C GLY A 97 -4.42 4.35 -13.43
N VAL A 98 -4.68 3.96 -12.19
CA VAL A 98 -3.98 4.42 -11.00
C VAL A 98 -3.16 3.25 -10.47
N THR A 99 -1.84 3.42 -10.39
CA THR A 99 -0.96 2.38 -9.84
C THR A 99 -0.58 2.75 -8.42
N TYR A 100 -0.83 1.85 -7.50
CA TYR A 100 -0.45 1.99 -6.11
C TYR A 100 0.85 1.24 -5.84
N TYR A 101 1.75 1.88 -5.10
CA TYR A 101 3.06 1.39 -4.74
C TYR A 101 3.17 1.15 -3.24
N CYS A 102 3.91 0.11 -2.87
CA CYS A 102 4.25 -0.21 -1.49
C CYS A 102 5.72 -0.65 -1.43
N ASN A 103 6.50 -0.10 -0.50
CA ASN A 103 7.96 -0.23 -0.45
C ASN A 103 8.65 0.00 -1.81
N GLY A 104 8.18 0.95 -2.61
CA GLY A 104 8.71 1.27 -3.93
C GLY A 104 8.32 0.29 -5.05
N GLU A 105 7.54 -0.74 -4.75
CA GLU A 105 7.08 -1.72 -5.74
C GLU A 105 5.61 -1.47 -6.12
N ALA A 106 5.29 -1.58 -7.41
CA ALA A 106 3.92 -1.52 -7.89
C ALA A 106 3.17 -2.79 -7.47
N ILE A 107 2.19 -2.66 -6.59
CA ILE A 107 1.45 -3.84 -6.08
C ILE A 107 0.11 -4.03 -6.81
N VAL A 108 -0.61 -2.95 -7.10
CA VAL A 108 -1.91 -3.01 -7.78
C VAL A 108 -2.08 -1.85 -8.75
N LYS A 109 -2.85 -2.09 -9.82
CA LYS A 109 -3.31 -1.06 -10.74
C LYS A 109 -4.83 -1.04 -10.78
N LEU A 110 -5.44 0.09 -10.45
CA LEU A 110 -6.86 0.32 -10.55
C LEU A 110 -7.18 0.94 -11.91
N VAL A 111 -8.01 0.27 -12.70
CA VAL A 111 -8.42 0.73 -14.03
C VAL A 111 -9.93 0.75 -14.08
N GLY A 112 -10.51 1.93 -14.29
CA GLY A 112 -11.93 2.05 -14.51
C GLY A 112 -12.26 1.98 -16.00
N GLN A 113 -13.40 1.37 -16.33
CA GLN A 113 -13.88 1.26 -17.69
C GLN A 113 -15.40 1.36 -17.70
N ARG A 114 -15.92 2.19 -18.62
CA ARG A 114 -17.36 2.23 -18.89
C ARG A 114 -17.75 1.14 -19.88
N SER A 115 -18.77 0.36 -19.53
CA SER A 115 -19.37 -0.68 -20.37
C SER A 115 -20.87 -0.40 -20.51
N GLY A 116 -21.24 0.40 -21.51
CA GLY A 116 -22.62 0.84 -21.69
C GLY A 116 -23.02 1.91 -20.66
N GLU A 117 -24.03 1.64 -19.84
CA GLU A 117 -24.42 2.52 -18.72
C GLU A 117 -23.65 2.21 -17.43
N ASP A 118 -23.08 1.01 -17.33
CA ASP A 118 -22.35 0.58 -16.15
C ASP A 118 -20.90 1.08 -16.17
N TYR A 119 -20.36 1.39 -14.99
CA TYR A 119 -18.95 1.68 -14.80
C TYR A 119 -18.31 0.60 -13.93
N ASN A 120 -17.26 -0.04 -14.44
CA ASN A 120 -16.55 -1.11 -13.75
C ASN A 120 -15.17 -0.63 -13.35
N LEU A 121 -14.83 -0.78 -12.08
CA LEU A 121 -13.47 -0.61 -11.57
C LEU A 121 -12.80 -1.97 -11.46
N THR A 122 -11.74 -2.17 -12.24
CA THR A 122 -10.91 -3.38 -12.24
C THR A 122 -9.66 -3.12 -11.43
N ILE A 123 -9.36 -3.98 -10.46
CA ILE A 123 -8.10 -3.96 -9.73
C ILE A 123 -7.25 -5.07 -10.32
N GLU A 124 -6.17 -4.72 -11.01
CA GLU A 124 -5.18 -5.63 -11.55
C GLU A 124 -4.02 -5.81 -10.57
N ASP A 125 -3.61 -7.05 -10.34
CA ASP A 125 -2.35 -7.39 -9.68
C ASP A 125 -1.16 -7.00 -10.56
N LYS A 126 -0.21 -6.26 -10.00
CA LYS A 126 1.06 -5.88 -10.67
C LYS A 126 2.29 -6.47 -9.98
N MET A 127 2.08 -7.34 -8.99
CA MET A 127 3.12 -7.74 -8.05
C MET A 127 4.34 -8.33 -8.76
N PRO A 128 5.51 -7.68 -8.63
CA PRO A 128 6.76 -8.32 -9.00
C PRO A 128 7.01 -9.53 -8.09
N LEU A 129 7.81 -10.49 -8.57
CA LEU A 129 8.23 -11.70 -7.83
C LEU A 129 9.22 -11.35 -6.69
N ASN A 130 8.80 -10.56 -5.70
CA ASN A 130 9.59 -10.23 -4.50
C ASN A 130 8.84 -10.65 -3.21
N PRO A 131 9.50 -11.27 -2.20
CA PRO A 131 8.90 -11.66 -0.93
C PRO A 131 8.05 -10.60 -0.19
N ASP A 132 8.38 -9.31 -0.27
CA ASP A 132 7.64 -8.25 0.43
C ASP A 132 6.28 -7.96 -0.22
N ALA A 133 6.19 -8.07 -1.55
CA ALA A 133 4.94 -7.96 -2.29
C ALA A 133 3.97 -9.10 -1.96
N PHE A 134 4.48 -10.28 -1.59
CA PHE A 134 3.65 -11.46 -1.27
C PHE A 134 2.84 -11.28 0.02
N GLN A 135 3.41 -10.68 1.08
CA GLN A 135 2.66 -10.42 2.33
C GLN A 135 1.52 -9.43 2.10
N THR A 136 1.77 -8.41 1.28
CA THR A 136 0.76 -7.42 0.90
C THR A 136 -0.34 -8.07 0.05
N LYS A 137 0.00 -9.02 -0.83
CA LYS A 137 -0.97 -9.84 -1.57
C LYS A 137 -1.92 -10.58 -0.67
N GLN A 138 -1.38 -11.28 0.32
CA GLN A 138 -2.19 -12.06 1.24
C GLN A 138 -3.17 -11.15 1.98
N LYS A 139 -2.72 -9.99 2.46
CA LYS A 139 -3.60 -9.02 3.12
C LYS A 139 -4.68 -8.46 2.20
N LEU A 140 -4.36 -8.14 0.95
CA LEU A 140 -5.35 -7.69 -0.03
C LEU A 140 -6.38 -8.78 -0.36
N ILE A 141 -5.98 -10.04 -0.38
CA ILE A 141 -6.91 -11.18 -0.54
C ILE A 141 -7.78 -11.34 0.71
N ASP A 142 -7.19 -11.24 1.92
CA ASP A 142 -7.92 -11.34 3.19
C ASP A 142 -8.95 -10.20 3.32
N GLN A 143 -8.63 -9.01 2.81
CA GLN A 143 -9.54 -7.87 2.73
C GLN A 143 -10.52 -7.94 1.55
N ASN A 144 -10.49 -9.03 0.77
CA ASN A 144 -11.33 -9.25 -0.40
C ASN A 144 -11.20 -8.12 -1.43
N ILE A 145 -10.01 -7.55 -1.57
CA ILE A 145 -9.68 -6.53 -2.59
C ILE A 145 -9.17 -7.20 -3.86
N LEU A 146 -8.43 -8.31 -3.72
CA LEU A 146 -7.99 -9.16 -4.81
C LEU A 146 -8.61 -10.54 -4.70
N VAL A 147 -8.77 -11.20 -5.85
CA VAL A 147 -9.10 -12.64 -5.92
C VAL A 147 -7.83 -13.40 -6.27
N ASN A 148 -7.74 -14.68 -5.90
CA ASN A 148 -6.55 -15.53 -6.12
C ASN A 148 -6.00 -15.52 -7.57
N ASN A 149 -6.84 -15.19 -8.57
CA ASN A 149 -6.46 -15.08 -9.99
C ASN A 149 -6.10 -13.65 -10.47
N GLY A 150 -5.78 -12.72 -9.56
CA GLY A 150 -5.03 -11.51 -9.90
C GLY A 150 -5.85 -10.32 -10.44
N PHE A 151 -7.17 -10.42 -10.54
CA PHE A 151 -7.99 -9.23 -10.77
C PHE A 151 -9.38 -9.34 -10.16
N LYS A 152 -9.93 -8.21 -9.71
CA LYS A 152 -11.29 -8.10 -9.18
C LYS A 152 -12.04 -6.93 -9.82
N ASN A 153 -13.28 -7.17 -10.20
CA ASN A 153 -14.16 -6.15 -10.77
C ASN A 153 -15.17 -5.67 -9.73
N TYR A 154 -15.31 -4.36 -9.63
CA TYR A 154 -16.33 -3.68 -8.83
C TYR A 154 -17.24 -2.93 -9.78
N LYS A 155 -18.54 -3.24 -9.73
CA LYS A 155 -19.55 -2.45 -10.42
C LYS A 155 -19.87 -1.22 -9.55
N LEU A 156 -19.73 -0.04 -10.13
CA LEU A 156 -19.97 1.27 -9.50
C LEU A 156 -21.29 1.89 -9.96
#